data_AF-A0A7Y4H2A4-F1
#
_entry.id   AF-A0A7Y4H2A4-F1
#
_cell.length_a   1.000
_cell.length_b   1.000
_cell.length_c   1.000
_cell.angle_alpha   90.00
_cell.angle_beta   90.00
_cell.angle_gamma   90.00
#
_symmetry.space_group_name_H-M   'P 1'
#
loop_
_entity.id
_entity.type
_entity.pdbx_description
1 polymer ?
#
loop_
_entity_poly.entity_id
_entity_poly.type
_entity_poly.pdbx_seq_one_letter_code
_entity_poly.pdbx_strand_id
1 'polypeptide(L)' 'MNGLAIMENVRRYRTVASLYRQTAAFRPLRSDSLLAQAREWEYRAVAELEAYFGAFCQAASGNAPSHTAGCAMN' A
#
# COMPACT_ATOMS: atom_id res chain seq x y z
N MET A 1 1.34 5.25 -13.29
CA MET A 1 1.91 6.07 -12.19
C MET A 1 3.34 5.60 -11.92
N ASN A 2 4.25 6.50 -11.52
CA ASN A 2 5.63 6.13 -11.20
C ASN A 2 5.75 5.68 -9.72
N GLY A 3 6.75 4.84 -9.40
CA GLY A 3 6.93 4.33 -8.03
C GLY A 3 7.23 5.43 -7.01
N LEU A 4 7.87 6.52 -7.42
CA LEU A 4 8.18 7.65 -6.53
C LEU A 4 6.91 8.39 -6.05
N ALA A 5 5.93 8.61 -6.93
CA ALA A 5 4.66 9.25 -6.58
C ALA A 5 3.83 8.38 -5.64
N ILE A 6 3.84 7.06 -5.85
CA ILE A 6 3.19 6.06 -4.98
C ILE A 6 3.79 6.17 -3.58
N MET A 7 5.12 6.12 -3.45
CA MET A 7 5.78 6.21 -2.15
C MET A 7 5.54 7.57 -1.46
N GLU A 8 5.45 8.65 -2.23
CA GLU A 8 5.10 9.98 -1.69
C GLU A 8 3.66 10.03 -1.17
N ASN A 9 2.70 9.43 -1.87
CA ASN A 9 1.31 9.30 -1.41
C ASN A 9 1.23 8.51 -0.11
N VAL A 10 1.91 7.36 -0.05
CA VAL A 10 1.98 6.51 1.15
C VAL A 10 2.54 7.29 2.33
N ARG A 11 3.62 8.05 2.12
CA ARG A 11 4.20 8.93 3.15
C ARG A 11 3.17 9.93 3.67
N ARG A 12 2.51 10.67 2.77
CA ARG A 12 1.50 11.68 3.12
C ARG A 12 0.33 11.08 3.90
N TYR A 13 -0.24 9.98 3.42
CA TYR A 13 -1.38 9.34 4.07
C TYR A 13 -1.03 8.85 5.49
N ARG A 14 0.15 8.26 5.68
CA ARG A 14 0.62 7.84 7.01
C ARG A 14 0.87 9.03 7.95
N THR A 15 1.41 10.13 7.43
CA THR A 15 1.58 11.37 8.21
C THR A 15 0.22 11.89 8.68
N VAL A 16 -0.76 11.97 7.78
CA VAL A 16 -2.12 12.42 8.12
C VAL A 16 -2.76 11.49 9.16
N ALA A 17 -2.68 10.17 8.99
CA ALA A 17 -3.17 9.21 9.98
C ALA A 17 -2.54 9.39 11.36
N SER A 18 -1.23 9.64 11.40
CA SER A 18 -0.49 9.89 12.64
C SER A 18 -0.97 11.16 13.34
N LEU A 19 -1.22 12.24 12.59
CA LEU A 19 -1.76 13.49 13.12
C LEU A 19 -3.17 13.30 13.72
N TYR A 20 -4.03 12.50 13.09
CA TYR A 20 -5.34 12.17 13.65
C TYR A 20 -5.24 11.42 14.99
N ARG A 21 -4.32 10.45 15.12
CA ARG A 21 -4.09 9.76 16.39
C ARG A 21 -3.55 10.67 17.48
N GLN A 22 -2.59 11.52 17.14
CA GLN A 22 -2.06 12.51 18.07
C GLN A 22 -3.19 13.44 18.53
N THR A 23 -4.03 13.90 17.62
CA THR A 23 -5.18 14.75 17.95
C THR A 23 -6.19 14.03 18.85
N ALA A 24 -6.46 12.75 18.59
CA ALA A 24 -7.36 11.93 19.40
C ALA A 24 -6.89 11.81 20.85
N ALA A 25 -5.58 11.69 21.08
CA ALA A 25 -4.99 11.62 22.42
C ALA A 25 -5.28 12.86 23.29
N PHE A 26 -5.41 14.04 22.66
CA PHE A 26 -5.72 15.30 23.36
C PHE A 26 -7.21 15.68 23.34
N ARG A 27 -8.06 14.87 22.69
CA ARG A 27 -9.50 15.15 22.49
C ARG A 27 -10.36 13.90 22.77
N PRO A 28 -10.40 13.40 24.01
CA PRO A 28 -11.05 12.13 24.34
C PRO A 28 -12.55 12.10 24.00
N LEU A 29 -13.25 13.23 24.07
CA LEU A 29 -14.68 13.31 23.69
C LEU A 29 -14.94 13.10 22.18
N ARG A 30 -13.91 13.24 21.33
CA ARG A 30 -14.01 13.07 19.86
C ARG A 30 -13.04 12.00 19.35
N SER A 31 -12.41 11.24 20.24
CA SER A 31 -11.36 10.28 19.90
C SER A 31 -11.82 9.29 18.86
N ASP A 32 -13.04 8.77 18.98
CA ASP A 32 -13.54 7.69 18.12
C ASP A 32 -13.66 8.16 16.67
N SER A 33 -14.20 9.35 16.45
CA SER A 33 -14.30 9.95 15.12
C SER A 33 -12.93 10.25 14.49
N LEU A 34 -11.95 10.65 15.31
CA LEU A 34 -10.58 10.95 14.86
C LEU A 34 -9.81 9.66 14.55
N LEU A 35 -9.97 8.61 15.36
CA LEU A 35 -9.37 7.30 15.13
C LEU A 35 -9.97 6.59 13.91
N ALA A 36 -11.26 6.76 13.66
CA ALA A 36 -11.90 6.30 12.42
C ALA A 36 -11.29 6.98 11.19
N GLN A 37 -11.10 8.31 11.24
CA GLN A 37 -10.41 9.04 10.17
C GLN A 37 -8.96 8.57 10.01
N ALA A 38 -8.22 8.35 11.11
CA ALA A 38 -6.87 7.81 11.05
C ALA A 38 -6.82 6.47 10.31
N ARG A 39 -7.73 5.55 10.63
CA ARG A 39 -7.81 4.22 10.01
C ARG A 39 -8.07 4.32 8.50
N GLU A 40 -8.96 5.20 8.08
CA GLU A 40 -9.27 5.40 6.66
C GLU A 40 -8.03 5.84 5.87
N TRP A 41 -7.24 6.77 6.42
CA TRP A 41 -6.00 7.19 5.77
C TRP A 41 -4.95 6.08 5.70
N GLU A 42 -4.86 5.23 6.72
CA GLU A 42 -3.98 4.06 6.66
C GLU A 42 -4.41 3.04 5.63
N TYR A 43 -5.70 2.78 5.55
CA TYR A 43 -6.24 1.88 4.54
C TYR A 43 -5.85 2.35 3.13
N ARG A 44 -5.97 3.65 2.84
CA ARG A 44 -5.51 4.24 1.56
C ARG A 44 -4.01 4.05 1.33
N ALA A 45 -3.19 4.21 2.37
CA ALA A 45 -1.75 3.99 2.25
C ALA A 45 -1.41 2.52 1.95
N VAL A 46 -2.13 1.59 2.56
CA VAL A 46 -1.97 0.15 2.30
C VAL A 46 -2.44 -0.20 0.90
N ALA A 47 -3.61 0.27 0.48
CA ALA A 47 -4.14 0.02 -0.85
C ALA A 47 -3.19 0.52 -1.96
N GLU A 48 -2.55 1.68 -1.77
CA GLU A 48 -1.56 2.22 -2.72
C GLU A 48 -0.32 1.31 -2.83
N LEU A 49 0.16 0.77 -1.70
CA LEU A 49 1.27 -0.20 -1.69
C LEU A 49 0.88 -1.53 -2.32
N GLU A 50 -0.30 -2.05 -2.01
CA GLU A 50 -0.81 -3.31 -2.57
C GLU A 50 -0.96 -3.21 -4.08
N ALA A 51 -1.51 -2.10 -4.59
CA ALA A 51 -1.61 -1.85 -6.02
C ALA A 51 -0.23 -1.79 -6.69
N TYR A 52 0.74 -1.11 -6.07
CA TYR A 52 2.10 -1.01 -6.58
C TYR A 52 2.79 -2.38 -6.66
N PHE A 53 2.79 -3.14 -5.55
CA PHE A 53 3.42 -4.45 -5.50
C PHE A 53 2.69 -5.47 -6.38
N GLY A 54 1.36 -5.40 -6.46
CA GLY A 54 0.57 -6.22 -7.38
C GLY A 54 0.98 -6.04 -8.83
N ALA A 55 1.12 -4.78 -9.28
CA ALA A 55 1.60 -4.46 -10.62
C ALA A 55 3.06 -4.91 -10.85
N PHE A 56 3.93 -4.72 -9.87
CA PHE A 56 5.33 -5.14 -9.95
C PHE A 56 5.48 -6.66 -10.10
N CYS A 57 4.75 -7.44 -9.28
CA CYS A 57 4.77 -8.89 -9.36
C CYS A 57 4.21 -9.42 -10.69
N GLN A 58 3.15 -8.80 -11.22
CA GLN A 58 2.61 -9.15 -12.55
C GLN A 58 3.64 -8.90 -13.66
N ALA A 59 4.33 -7.75 -13.63
CA ALA A 59 5.37 -7.44 -14.58
C ALA A 59 6.56 -8.42 -14.49
N ALA A 60 6.95 -8.83 -13.28
CA ALA A 60 8.01 -9.81 -13.07
C ALA A 60 7.62 -11.22 -13.56
N SER A 61 6.36 -11.62 -13.34
CA SER A 61 5.84 -12.93 -13.79
C SER A 61 5.69 -13.02 -15.31
N GLY A 62 5.39 -11.91 -15.99
CA GLY A 62 5.29 -11.85 -17.46
C GLY A 62 6.63 -12.01 -18.19
N ASN A 63 7.75 -11.88 -17.47
CA ASN A 63 9.11 -12.01 -18.01
C ASN A 63 9.75 -13.39 -17.73
N ALA A 64 9.03 -14.35 -17.14
CA ALA A 64 9.54 -15.71 -17.00
C ALA A 64 9.68 -16.34 -18.40
N PRO A 65 10.89 -16.74 -18.84
CA PRO A 65 11.03 -17.44 -20.11
C PRO A 65 10.26 -18.76 -19.97
N SER A 66 9.23 -18.91 -20.80
CA SER A 66 8.56 -20.19 -21.02
C SER A 66 9.55 -21.11 -21.73
N HIS A 67 10.54 -21.64 -20.99
CA HIS A 67 11.31 -22.79 -21.45
C HIS A 67 10.38 -23.99 -21.37
N THR A 68 9.70 -24.19 -22.49
CA THR A 68 9.21 -25.47 -23.01
C THR A 68 9.76 -26.67 -22.26
N ALA A 69 8.92 -27.27 -21.41
CA ALA A 69 9.09 -28.62 -20.94
C ALA A 69 8.97 -29.57 -22.13
N GLY A 70 10.10 -29.82 -22.79
CA GLY A 70 10.17 -30.65 -23.98
C GLY A 70 11.60 -31.08 -24.24
N CYS A 71 12.16 -31.90 -23.35
CA CYS A 71 13.36 -32.69 -23.66
C CYS A 71 13.22 -34.10 -23.07
N ALA A 72 12.73 -34.98 -23.94
CA ALA A 72 13.11 -36.37 -24.17
C ALA A 72 13.43 -37.27 -22.95
N MET A 73 12.54 -38.25 -22.72
CA MET A 73 12.96 -39.56 -22.26
C MET A 73 13.76 -40.25 -23.37
N ASN A 74 14.97 -40.72 -23.03
CA ASN A 74 15.64 -41.86 -23.64
C ASN A 74 16.45 -42.56 -22.55
#